data_AF-A0A1T4QEP2-F1
#
_entry.id   AF-A0A1T4QEP2-F1
#
_cell.length_a   1.000
_cell.length_b   1.000
_cell.length_c   1.000
_cell.angle_alpha   90.00
_cell.angle_beta   90.00
_cell.angle_gamma   90.00
#
_symmetry.space_group_name_H-M   'P 1'
#
loop_
_entity.id
_entity.type
_entity.pdbx_description
1 polymer ?
#
loop_
_entity_poly.entity_id
_entity_poly.type
_entity_poly.pdbx_seq_one_letter_code
_entity_poly.pdbx_strand_id
1 'polypeptide(L)' 'MNPAEILETAVLNLATGEVLYFMLPPCEAVKAAYLYSIGDKNTWDYAKRNVVIHCGRYVVSCGDWTARVKE' A
#
# COMPACT_ATOMS: atom_id res chain seq x y z
N MET A 1 4.66 -25.65 -12.54
CA MET A 1 4.87 -24.48 -11.65
C MET A 1 3.54 -24.25 -10.95
N ASN A 2 3.44 -24.51 -9.65
CA ASN A 2 2.19 -24.20 -8.92
C ASN A 2 2.16 -22.68 -8.77
N PRO A 3 1.14 -21.97 -9.31
CA PRO A 3 1.03 -20.53 -9.20
C PRO A 3 0.73 -20.22 -7.74
N ALA A 4 1.77 -20.18 -6.91
CA ALA A 4 1.72 -19.64 -5.57
C ALA A 4 0.92 -18.34 -5.64
N GLU A 5 -0.16 -18.31 -4.87
CA GLU A 5 -1.11 -17.21 -4.79
C GLU A 5 -0.38 -15.89 -4.98
N ILE A 6 -0.69 -15.22 -6.09
CA ILE A 6 -0.39 -13.82 -6.29
C ILE A 6 -0.90 -13.11 -5.02
N LEU A 7 0.02 -12.72 -4.14
CA LEU A 7 -0.29 -12.15 -2.84
C LEU A 7 -0.71 -10.70 -3.06
N GLU A 8 -1.93 -10.52 -3.54
CA GLU A 8 -2.54 -9.21 -3.70
C GLU A 8 -2.71 -8.59 -2.31
N THR A 9 -2.19 -7.37 -2.16
CA THR A 9 -2.42 -6.53 -0.99
C THR A 9 -3.58 -5.60 -1.30
N ALA A 10 -4.68 -5.74 -0.56
CA ALA A 10 -5.75 -4.77 -0.53
C ALA A 10 -5.38 -3.58 0.36
N VAL A 11 -5.56 -2.37 -0.16
CA VAL A 11 -5.29 -1.09 0.50
C VAL A 11 -6.58 -0.30 0.56
N LEU A 12 -7.02 0.06 1.76
CA LEU A 12 -8.25 0.81 2.01
C LEU A 12 -7.93 2.28 2.27
N ASN A 13 -8.64 3.19 1.60
CA ASN A 13 -8.72 4.59 1.96
C ASN A 13 -9.76 4.78 3.08
N LEU A 14 -9.33 5.22 4.26
CA LEU A 14 -10.20 5.42 5.41
C LEU A 14 -11.14 6.63 5.27
N ALA A 15 -10.80 7.60 4.43
CA ALA A 15 -11.62 8.79 4.21
C ALA A 15 -12.73 8.55 3.18
N THR A 16 -12.46 7.75 2.14
CA THR A 16 -13.41 7.54 1.02
C THR A 16 -14.04 6.15 0.96
N GLY A 17 -13.46 5.16 1.63
CA GLY A 17 -13.86 3.76 1.52
C GLY A 17 -13.37 3.06 0.24
N GLU A 18 -12.60 3.75 -0.61
CA GLU A 18 -12.00 3.17 -1.81
C GLU A 18 -11.01 2.05 -1.46
N VAL A 19 -11.01 0.97 -2.26
CA VAL A 19 -10.07 -0.14 -2.12
C VAL A 19 -9.26 -0.30 -3.39
N LEU A 20 -7.93 -0.29 -3.24
CA LEU A 20 -6.97 -0.55 -4.31
C LEU A 20 -6.23 -1.88 -4.05
N TYR A 21 -5.88 -2.59 -5.11
CA TYR A 21 -5.17 -3.87 -5.03
C TYR A 21 -3.79 -3.76 -5.67
N PHE A 22 -2.75 -4.19 -4.95
CA PHE A 22 -1.37 -4.09 -5.39
C PHE A 22 -0.65 -5.43 -5.31
N MET A 23 0.22 -5.66 -6.30
CA MET A 23 1.21 -6.73 -6.31
C MET A 23 2.49 -6.36 -5.56
N LEU A 24 2.31 -5.81 -4.35
CA LEU A 24 3.38 -5.25 -3.53
C LEU A 24 3.18 -5.67 -2.07
N PRO A 25 4.27 -5.76 -1.28
CA PRO A 25 4.17 -5.90 0.17
C PRO A 25 3.34 -4.76 0.79
N PRO A 26 2.68 -4.99 1.94
CA PRO A 26 1.80 -3.99 2.57
C PRO A 26 2.40 -2.58 2.70
N CYS A 27 3.65 -2.47 3.14
CA CYS A 27 4.31 -1.17 3.30
C CYS A 27 4.50 -0.42 1.97
N GLU A 28 4.84 -1.13 0.90
CA GLU A 28 5.01 -0.53 -0.43
C GLU A 28 3.66 -0.20 -1.06
N ALA A 29 2.64 -1.03 -0.82
CA ALA A 29 1.29 -0.82 -1.33
C ALA A 29 0.64 0.45 -0.74
N VAL A 30 0.67 0.64 0.59
CA VAL A 30 0.10 1.85 1.22
C VAL A 30 0.83 3.12 0.78
N LYS A 31 2.14 3.03 0.58
CA LYS A 31 2.98 4.12 0.07
C LYS A 31 2.62 4.49 -1.36
N ALA A 32 2.46 3.48 -2.22
CA ALA A 32 2.07 3.69 -3.61
C ALA A 32 0.69 4.33 -3.73
N ALA A 33 -0.28 3.84 -2.95
CA ALA A 33 -1.62 4.41 -2.88
C ALA A 33 -1.59 5.87 -2.41
N TYR A 34 -0.86 6.17 -1.33
CA TYR A 34 -0.70 7.53 -0.84
C TYR A 34 -0.10 8.47 -1.88
N LEU A 35 1.06 8.13 -2.46
CA LEU A 35 1.75 8.97 -3.45
C LEU A 35 0.90 9.20 -4.71
N TYR A 36 0.21 8.16 -5.19
CA TYR A 36 -0.74 8.30 -6.29
C TYR A 36 -1.91 9.21 -5.94
N SER A 37 -2.46 9.10 -4.73
CA SER A 37 -3.62 9.91 -4.30
C SER A 37 -3.32 11.41 -4.19
N ILE A 38 -2.06 11.79 -3.93
CA ILE A 38 -1.63 13.19 -3.91
C ILE A 38 -1.15 13.69 -5.29
N GLY A 39 -1.36 12.90 -6.35
CA GLY A 39 -1.05 13.29 -7.73
C GLY A 39 0.40 13.08 -8.17
N ASP A 40 1.23 12.37 -7.39
CA ASP A 40 2.52 11.92 -7.91
C ASP A 40 2.28 10.86 -8.98
N LYS A 41 2.98 10.99 -10.11
CA LYS A 41 2.89 10.06 -11.26
C LYS A 41 4.21 9.35 -11.52
N ASN A 42 5.26 9.65 -10.74
CA ASN A 42 6.60 9.10 -10.91
C ASN A 42 6.70 7.72 -10.23
N THR A 43 5.82 6.80 -10.60
CA THR A 43 5.68 5.49 -9.94
C THR A 43 6.97 4.67 -9.94
N TRP A 44 7.88 4.92 -10.90
CA TRP A 44 9.18 4.27 -10.99
C TRP A 44 10.11 4.52 -9.78
N ASP A 45 9.90 5.58 -8.98
CA ASP A 45 10.77 5.92 -7.84
C ASP A 45 10.09 5.77 -6.48
N TYR A 46 8.85 5.27 -6.42
CA TYR A 46 8.08 5.18 -5.19
C TYR A 46 8.79 4.39 -4.09
N ALA A 47 9.50 3.31 -4.45
CA ALA A 47 10.33 2.56 -3.50
C ALA A 47 11.38 3.44 -2.79
N LYS A 48 11.91 4.45 -3.48
CA LYS A 48 12.98 5.36 -2.99
C LYS A 48 12.45 6.60 -2.26
N ARG A 49 11.16 6.92 -2.39
CA ARG A 49 10.56 8.11 -1.74
C ARG A 49 10.57 7.97 -0.22
N ASN A 50 10.79 9.05 0.50
CA ASN A 50 10.68 9.03 1.95
C ASN A 50 9.30 9.57 2.35
N VAL A 51 8.42 8.68 2.84
CA VAL A 51 7.11 9.04 3.39
C VAL A 51 6.96 8.42 4.77
N VAL A 52 6.15 9.04 5.63
CA VAL A 52 5.89 8.48 6.96
C VAL A 52 4.99 7.26 6.81
N ILE A 53 5.46 6.13 7.33
CA ILE A 53 4.72 4.88 7.40
C ILE A 53 4.60 4.48 8.87
N HIS A 54 3.39 4.20 9.31
CA HIS A 54 3.12 3.69 10.65
C HIS A 54 2.86 2.18 10.57
N CYS A 55 3.70 1.39 11.26
CA CYS A 55 3.56 -0.06 11.32
C CYS A 55 2.99 -0.47 12.68
N GLY A 56 1.80 -1.05 12.66
CA GLY A 56 1.23 -1.79 13.79
C GLY A 56 1.44 -3.29 13.64
N ARG A 57 0.94 -4.06 14.61
CA ARG A 57 1.04 -5.53 14.60
C ARG A 57 0.34 -6.18 13.40
N TYR A 58 -0.82 -5.64 13.02
CA TYR A 58 -1.71 -6.23 12.01
C TYR A 58 -1.98 -5.31 10.83
N VAL A 59 -1.52 -4.06 10.90
CA VAL A 59 -1.84 -3.02 9.94
C VAL A 59 -0.63 -2.16 9.68
N VAL A 60 -0.53 -1.64 8.47
CA VAL A 60 0.40 -0.58 8.10
C VAL A 60 -0.41 0.56 7.50
N SER A 61 -0.04 1.81 7.79
CA SER A 61 -0.71 2.98 7.23
C SER A 61 0.26 4.04 6.72
N CYS A 62 -0.21 4.81 5.74
CA CYS A 62 0.45 5.98 5.18
C CYS A 62 -0.62 7.01 4.78
N GLY A 63 -0.70 8.12 5.51
CA GLY A 63 -1.85 9.04 5.42
C GLY A 63 -3.16 8.31 5.74
N ASP A 64 -4.17 8.48 4.89
CA ASP A 64 -5.48 7.84 5.03
C ASP A 64 -5.52 6.40 4.48
N TRP A 65 -4.42 5.89 3.94
CA TRP A 65 -4.35 4.56 3.34
C TRP A 65 -3.83 3.52 4.33
N THR A 66 -4.49 2.36 4.39
CA THR A 66 -4.12 1.27 5.29
C THR A 66 -4.19 -0.10 4.61
N ALA A 67 -3.31 -1.02 5.01
CA ALA A 67 -3.32 -2.40 4.57
C ALA A 67 -3.12 -3.35 5.75
N ARG A 68 -3.67 -4.56 5.66
CA ARG A 68 -3.39 -5.62 6.64
C ARG A 68 -2.05 -6.27 6.37
N VAL A 69 -1.33 -6.61 7.43
CA VAL A 69 -0.16 -7.48 7.37
C VAL A 69 -0.68 -8.90 7.52
N LYS A 70 -0.50 -9.76 6.49
CA LYS A 70 -0.80 -11.20 6.62
C LYS A 70 0.30 -11.83 7.49
N GLU A 71 -0.10 -12.66 8.44
CA GLU A 71 0.82 -13.49 9.26
C GLU A 71 1.44 -14.62 8.44
#